data_AF-A0A838PKT8-F1
#
_entry.id   AF-A0A838PKT8-F1
#
_cell.length_a   1.000
_cell.length_b   1.000
_cell.length_c   1.000
_cell.angle_alpha   90.00
_cell.angle_beta   90.00
_cell.angle_gamma   90.00
#
_symmetry.space_group_name_H-M   'P 1'
#
loop_
_entity.id
_entity.type
_entity.pdbx_description
1 polymer ?
#
loop_
_entity_poly.entity_id
_entity_poly.type
_entity_poly.pdbx_seq_one_letter_code
_entity_poly.pdbx_strand_id
1 'polypeptide(L)'
;THYCVANMPGAVPITSTYALTNATLPFVLALADHGVAGALARHEGLRPGVNVARGRVTHAAVAEGTGLEFTPLDEVLEPQVASN
;
A
#
# COMPACT_ATOMS: atom_id res chain seq x y z
N THR A 1 -11.65 34.14 3.51
CA THR A 1 -11.37 33.15 4.59
C THR A 1 -11.12 31.80 3.95
N HIS A 2 -10.08 31.07 4.35
CA HIS A 2 -9.74 29.75 3.79
C HIS A 2 -10.04 28.65 4.83
N TYR A 3 -10.71 27.58 4.42
CA TYR A 3 -10.98 26.40 5.25
C TYR A 3 -10.22 25.19 4.67
N CYS A 4 -9.13 24.80 5.33
CA CYS A 4 -8.17 23.79 4.84
C CYS A 4 -7.90 22.71 5.91
N VAL A 5 -8.94 22.19 6.55
CA VAL A 5 -8.80 21.16 7.59
C VAL A 5 -8.47 19.81 6.94
N ALA A 6 -7.30 19.26 7.26
CA ALA A 6 -6.94 17.91 6.87
C ALA A 6 -7.75 16.87 7.65
N ASN A 7 -7.93 15.68 7.06
CA ASN A 7 -8.64 14.57 7.71
C ASN A 7 -10.05 14.93 8.22
N MET A 8 -10.84 15.66 7.40
CA MET A 8 -12.25 15.95 7.69
C MET A 8 -13.10 14.70 8.05
N PRO A 9 -12.88 13.50 7.46
CA PRO A 9 -13.58 12.29 7.90
C PRO A 9 -13.39 11.97 9.39
N GLY A 10 -12.32 12.47 10.02
CA GLY A 10 -12.09 12.35 11.46
C GLY A 10 -13.12 13.10 12.34
N ALA A 11 -13.83 14.08 11.79
CA ALA A 11 -14.93 14.76 12.51
C ALA A 11 -16.20 13.88 12.62
N VAL A 12 -16.31 12.83 11.80
CA VAL A 12 -17.44 11.89 11.76
C VAL A 12 -16.97 10.44 11.90
N PRO A 13 -16.30 10.09 13.01
CA PRO A 13 -15.51 8.86 13.11
C PRO A 13 -16.33 7.57 12.95
N ILE A 14 -17.56 7.52 13.48
CA ILE A 14 -18.42 6.33 13.38
C ILE A 14 -18.71 6.03 11.90
N THR A 15 -19.19 7.03 11.16
CA THR A 15 -19.52 6.90 9.74
C THR A 15 -18.28 6.61 8.89
N SER A 16 -17.17 7.33 9.12
CA SER A 16 -15.96 7.17 8.33
C SER A 16 -15.24 5.84 8.60
N THR A 17 -15.27 5.34 9.84
CA THR A 17 -14.78 3.99 10.15
C THR A 17 -15.57 2.94 9.38
N TYR A 18 -16.91 2.93 9.45
CA TYR A 18 -17.70 1.94 8.69
C TYR A 18 -17.44 2.03 7.19
N ALA A 19 -17.33 3.23 6.64
CA ALA A 19 -17.04 3.42 5.22
C ALA A 19 -15.66 2.85 4.83
N LEU A 20 -14.61 3.17 5.60
CA LEU A 20 -13.24 2.73 5.31
C LEU A 20 -13.08 1.22 5.52
N THR A 21 -13.59 0.67 6.61
CA THR A 21 -13.42 -0.75 6.92
C THR A 21 -14.19 -1.61 5.93
N ASN A 22 -15.42 -1.26 5.56
CA ASN A 22 -16.18 -2.00 4.55
C ASN A 22 -15.46 -2.05 3.20
N ALA A 23 -14.78 -0.96 2.81
CA ALA A 23 -14.01 -0.92 1.57
C ALA A 23 -12.69 -1.70 1.65
N THR A 24 -12.03 -1.71 2.82
CA THR A 24 -10.69 -2.30 2.98
C THR A 24 -10.70 -3.76 3.43
N LEU A 25 -11.78 -4.22 4.06
CA LEU A 25 -11.88 -5.55 4.66
C LEU A 25 -11.55 -6.71 3.70
N PRO A 26 -12.02 -6.73 2.44
CA PRO A 26 -11.67 -7.82 1.52
C PRO A 26 -10.15 -7.97 1.31
N PHE A 27 -9.43 -6.85 1.21
CA PHE A 27 -7.99 -6.85 1.03
C PHE A 27 -7.24 -7.28 2.29
N VAL A 28 -7.71 -6.86 3.47
CA VAL A 28 -7.14 -7.26 4.76
C VAL A 28 -7.24 -8.76 4.95
N LEU A 29 -8.39 -9.35 4.62
CA LEU A 29 -8.57 -10.81 4.68
C LEU A 29 -7.63 -11.53 3.70
N ALA A 30 -7.52 -11.06 2.46
CA ALA A 30 -6.62 -11.67 1.48
C ALA A 30 -5.15 -11.62 1.93
N LEU A 31 -4.72 -10.52 2.57
CA LEU A 31 -3.38 -10.39 3.15
C LEU A 31 -3.17 -11.37 4.31
N ALA A 32 -4.16 -11.52 5.20
CA ALA A 32 -4.08 -12.42 6.33
C ALA A 32 -4.01 -13.90 5.89
N ASP A 33 -4.84 -14.29 4.92
CA ASP A 33 -4.99 -15.69 4.51
C ASP A 33 -3.88 -16.15 3.53
N HIS A 34 -3.28 -15.23 2.78
CA HIS A 34 -2.41 -15.58 1.65
C HIS A 34 -1.06 -14.85 1.63
N GLY A 35 -0.81 -13.98 2.60
CA GLY A 35 0.38 -13.14 2.62
C GLY A 35 0.42 -12.14 1.45
N VAL A 36 1.52 -11.38 1.36
CA VAL A 36 1.65 -10.29 0.37
C VAL A 36 1.56 -10.80 -1.06
N ALA A 37 2.40 -11.76 -1.46
CA ALA A 37 2.41 -12.26 -2.83
C ALA A 37 1.05 -12.88 -3.24
N GLY A 38 0.43 -13.64 -2.34
CA GLY A 38 -0.87 -14.27 -2.59
C GLY A 38 -2.03 -13.27 -2.66
N ALA A 39 -1.97 -12.19 -1.88
CA ALA A 39 -2.96 -11.12 -1.94
C ALA A 39 -2.83 -10.28 -3.22
N LEU A 40 -1.60 -9.97 -3.64
CA LEU A 40 -1.33 -9.23 -4.88
C LEU A 40 -1.78 -10.01 -6.13
N ALA A 41 -1.69 -11.34 -6.11
CA ALA A 41 -2.17 -12.20 -7.19
C ALA A 41 -3.71 -12.26 -7.26
N ARG A 42 -4.40 -12.09 -6.13
CA ARG A 42 -5.88 -12.12 -6.04
C ARG A 42 -6.51 -10.77 -6.30
N HIS A 43 -5.83 -9.70 -5.90
CA HIS A 43 -6.28 -8.33 -6.02
C HIS A 43 -5.21 -7.50 -6.70
N GLU A 44 -5.22 -7.47 -8.04
CA GLU A 44 -4.25 -6.70 -8.82
C GLU A 44 -4.23 -5.20 -8.43
N GLY A 45 -5.37 -4.68 -7.99
CA GLY A 45 -5.49 -3.31 -7.47
C GLY A 45 -4.63 -3.01 -6.22
N LEU A 46 -4.14 -4.02 -5.51
CA LEU A 46 -3.21 -3.84 -4.39
C LEU A 46 -1.77 -3.57 -4.85
N ARG A 47 -1.39 -3.99 -6.06
CA ARG A 47 -0.02 -3.82 -6.59
C ARG A 47 0.43 -2.36 -6.60
N PRO A 48 -0.34 -1.40 -7.16
CA PRO A 48 0.05 0.01 -7.08
C PRO A 48 0.00 0.58 -5.64
N GLY A 49 -0.62 -0.12 -4.68
CA GLY A 49 -0.65 0.29 -3.28
C GLY A 49 0.64 -0.03 -2.50
N VAL A 50 1.57 -0.80 -3.07
CA VAL A 50 2.84 -1.13 -2.41
C VAL A 50 3.81 0.04 -2.58
N ASN A 51 4.12 0.72 -1.48
CA ASN A 51 5.07 1.84 -1.49
C ASN A 51 6.50 1.41 -1.16
N VAL A 52 6.67 0.47 -0.23
CA VAL A 52 7.97 0.01 0.26
C VAL A 52 7.94 -1.50 0.44
N ALA A 53 8.96 -2.18 -0.07
CA ALA A 53 9.16 -3.61 0.14
C ALA A 53 10.66 -3.90 0.33
N ARG A 54 11.00 -4.78 1.28
CA ARG A 54 12.40 -5.17 1.58
C ARG A 54 13.39 -4.00 1.67
N GLY A 55 12.96 -2.87 2.24
CA GLY A 55 13.78 -1.66 2.41
C GLY A 55 13.95 -0.79 1.16
N ARG A 56 13.29 -1.11 0.05
CA ARG A 56 13.32 -0.34 -1.21
C ARG A 56 11.99 0.35 -1.48
N VAL A 57 12.03 1.55 -2.07
CA VAL A 57 10.83 2.28 -2.48
C VAL A 57 10.37 1.75 -3.84
N THR A 58 9.12 1.28 -3.89
CA THR A 58 8.50 0.62 -5.05
C THR A 58 7.41 1.43 -5.73
N HIS A 59 7.16 2.65 -5.25
CA HIS A 59 6.22 3.61 -5.82
C HIS A 59 6.94 4.87 -6.30
N ALA A 60 6.88 5.16 -7.60
CA ALA A 60 7.64 6.23 -8.25
C ALA A 60 7.41 7.61 -7.61
N ALA A 61 6.14 7.98 -7.35
CA ALA A 61 5.83 9.28 -6.75
C ALA A 61 6.37 9.43 -5.31
N VAL A 62 6.50 8.34 -4.56
CA VAL A 62 7.10 8.38 -3.21
C VAL A 62 8.61 8.56 -3.32
N ALA A 63 9.25 7.86 -4.25
CA ALA A 63 10.68 8.02 -4.51
C ALA A 63 11.01 9.47 -4.91
N GLU A 64 10.25 10.04 -5.84
CA GLU A 64 10.39 11.45 -6.26
C GLU A 64 10.17 12.43 -5.08
N GLY A 65 9.07 12.27 -4.34
CA GLY A 65 8.73 13.17 -3.23
C GLY A 65 9.67 13.09 -2.03
N THR A 66 10.44 12.01 -1.89
CA THR A 66 11.38 11.78 -0.78
C THR A 66 12.86 11.84 -1.19
N GLY A 67 13.17 11.91 -2.50
CA GLY A 67 14.53 11.87 -3.02
C GLY A 67 15.22 10.50 -2.89
N LEU A 68 14.46 9.41 -2.73
CA LEU A 68 14.96 8.05 -2.60
C LEU A 68 15.02 7.34 -3.96
N GLU A 69 15.82 6.29 -4.06
CA GLU A 69 15.89 5.45 -5.26
C GLU A 69 14.61 4.64 -5.45
N PHE A 70 14.06 4.67 -6.67
CA PHE A 70 12.94 3.85 -7.08
C PHE A 70 13.43 2.47 -7.56
N THR A 71 12.82 1.40 -7.06
CA THR A 71 13.01 0.04 -7.55
C THR A 71 11.67 -0.56 -7.96
N PRO A 72 11.52 -1.13 -9.17
CA PRO A 72 10.29 -1.79 -9.58
C PRO A 72 9.86 -2.90 -8.61
N LEU A 73 8.55 -2.98 -8.31
CA LEU A 73 8.02 -3.94 -7.34
C LEU A 73 8.37 -5.40 -7.67
N ASP A 74 8.36 -5.76 -8.95
CA ASP A 74 8.64 -7.13 -9.40
C ASP A 74 10.07 -7.57 -9.08
N GLU A 75 11.05 -6.68 -9.24
CA GLU A 75 12.46 -6.93 -8.87
C GLU A 75 12.63 -7.14 -7.36
N VAL A 76 11.73 -6.60 -6.54
CA VAL A 76 11.77 -6.72 -5.08
C VAL A 76 11.05 -7.97 -4.59
N LEU A 77 10.01 -8.42 -5.29
CA LEU A 77 9.21 -9.59 -4.88
C LEU A 77 9.86 -10.91 -5.27
N GLU A 78 10.61 -10.96 -6.37
CA GLU A 78 11.38 -12.15 -6.73
C GLU A 78 12.40 -12.51 -5.65
N PRO A 79 12.62 -13.80 -5.33
CA PRO A 79 13.66 -14.19 -4.39
C PRO A 79 15.01 -13.75 -4.98
N GLN A 80 15.74 -12.90 -4.24
CA GLN A 80 17.14 -12.67 -4.56
C GLN A 80 17.84 -14.02 -4.44
N VAL A 81 18.17 -14.62 -5.59
CA VAL A 81 19.06 -15.78 -5.65
C VAL A 81 20.33 -15.34 -4.93
N ALA A 82 20.53 -15.87 -3.72
CA ALA A 82 21.71 -15.58 -2.93
C ALA A 82 22.92 -15.98 -3.76
N SER A 83 23.64 -14.98 -4.28
CA SER A 83 24.97 -15.17 -4.83
C SER A 83 25.86 -15.53 -3.66
N ASN A 84 26.20 -16.82 -3.54
CA ASN A 84 27.27 -17.34 -2.71
C ASN A 84 28.50 -17.58 -3.60
#